data_AF-A7RX56-F1
#
_entry.id   AF-A7RX56-F1
#
_cell.length_a   1.000
_cell.length_b   1.000
_cell.length_c   1.000
_cell.angle_alpha   90.00
_cell.angle_beta   90.00
_cell.angle_gamma   90.00
#
_symmetry.space_group_name_H-M   'P 1'
#
loop_
_entity.id
_entity.type
_entity.pdbx_description
1 polymer ?
#
loop_
_entity_poly.entity_id
_entity_poly.type
_entity_poly.pdbx_seq_one_letter_code
_entity_poly.pdbx_strand_id
1 'polypeptide(L)'
;MAENRPKYMNWILECINLLRSRKSRPDLERICRTMLKCHGVEEKDTEDDLRALVQAGIVTRRSFKGAISYRNSAGWNRTHGAGKVSRAGRWVSEAIRALDRGFGASLQDIEHYISAKHPYYNNLKPRIKIAVRDDIEHGRIWLAGEGMYRLLESAESPEREICSTEPICDFCLQTSECNRQGEFESLLICRDCGNKAHASCMNYSADLTSRIRDDAGSWQCIDCKTCVICNDSGDPVS
;
A
#
# COMPACT_ATOMS: atom_id res chain seq x y z
N MET A 1 -8.99 -28.31 -12.08
CA MET A 1 -8.84 -28.21 -10.62
C MET A 1 -8.91 -26.73 -10.30
N ALA A 2 -9.94 -26.28 -9.59
CA ALA A 2 -10.08 -24.85 -9.27
C ALA A 2 -9.00 -24.49 -8.25
N GLU A 3 -7.98 -23.75 -8.67
CA GLU A 3 -6.99 -23.19 -7.75
C GLU A 3 -7.74 -22.33 -6.73
N ASN A 4 -7.71 -22.76 -5.46
CA ASN A 4 -8.34 -22.06 -4.36
C ASN A 4 -7.57 -20.76 -4.13
N ARG A 5 -8.01 -19.70 -4.81
CA ARG A 5 -7.38 -18.38 -4.74
C ARG A 5 -7.50 -17.85 -3.30
N PRO A 6 -6.39 -17.51 -2.63
CA PRO A 6 -6.43 -16.97 -1.27
C PRO A 6 -7.30 -15.73 -1.20
N LYS A 7 -8.13 -15.62 -0.15
CA LYS A 7 -9.20 -14.61 -0.04
C LYS A 7 -8.65 -13.19 -0.11
N TYR A 8 -7.53 -12.98 0.57
CA TYR A 8 -6.85 -11.69 0.75
C TYR A 8 -5.61 -11.56 -0.14
N MET A 9 -5.47 -12.41 -1.16
CA MET A 9 -4.30 -12.44 -2.05
C MET A 9 -3.88 -11.06 -2.54
N ASN A 10 -4.83 -10.28 -3.05
CA ASN A 10 -4.52 -8.99 -3.67
C ASN A 10 -4.03 -7.97 -2.64
N TRP A 11 -4.63 -7.95 -1.44
CA TRP A 11 -4.24 -7.05 -0.35
C TRP A 11 -2.84 -7.38 0.19
N ILE A 12 -2.50 -8.68 0.28
CA ILE A 12 -1.16 -9.11 0.67
C ILE A 12 -0.11 -8.67 -0.36
N LEU A 13 -0.42 -8.78 -1.66
CA LEU A 13 0.48 -8.31 -2.71
C LEU A 13 0.63 -6.78 -2.71
N GLU A 14 -0.46 -6.04 -2.50
CA GLU A 14 -0.44 -4.58 -2.33
C GLU A 14 0.44 -4.18 -1.14
N CYS A 15 0.25 -4.85 0.00
CA CYS A 15 1.02 -4.62 1.21
C CYS A 15 2.53 -4.87 1.00
N ILE A 16 2.91 -5.98 0.37
CA ILE A 16 4.31 -6.28 0.04
C ILE A 16 4.91 -5.19 -0.85
N ASN A 17 4.16 -4.70 -1.84
CA ASN A 17 4.63 -3.64 -2.73
C ASN A 17 4.74 -2.29 -2.02
N LEU A 18 3.79 -1.95 -1.16
CA LEU A 18 3.80 -0.74 -0.34
C LEU A 18 5.01 -0.69 0.60
N LEU A 19 5.32 -1.83 1.25
CA LEU A 19 6.50 -1.91 2.10
C LEU A 19 7.77 -1.71 1.27
N ARG A 20 7.87 -2.34 0.09
CA ARG A 20 9.02 -2.15 -0.81
C ARG A 20 9.18 -0.72 -1.30
N SER A 21 8.10 -0.03 -1.68
CA SER A 21 8.17 1.36 -2.18
C SER A 21 8.63 2.33 -1.08
N ARG A 22 8.23 2.07 0.17
CA ARG A 22 8.70 2.80 1.36
C ARG A 22 10.11 2.43 1.81
N LYS A 23 10.84 1.62 1.03
CA LYS A 23 12.13 1.01 1.41
C LYS A 23 12.06 0.25 2.75
N SER A 24 10.86 -0.16 3.13
CA SER A 24 10.57 -0.94 4.32
C SER A 24 10.66 -2.42 3.98
N ARG A 25 11.16 -3.20 4.92
CA ARG A 25 11.31 -4.65 4.77
C ARG A 25 9.93 -5.33 4.72
N PRO A 26 9.59 -6.12 3.70
CA PRO A 26 8.33 -6.86 3.68
C PRO A 26 8.52 -8.19 4.43
N ASP A 27 8.53 -8.14 5.76
CA ASP A 27 8.49 -9.33 6.62
C ASP A 27 7.06 -9.61 7.10
N LEU A 28 6.87 -10.78 7.73
CA LEU A 28 5.54 -11.23 8.14
C LEU A 28 4.89 -10.23 9.09
N GLU A 29 5.63 -9.75 10.08
CA GLU A 29 5.14 -8.82 11.10
C GLU A 29 4.70 -7.48 10.49
N ARG A 30 5.48 -6.92 9.54
CA ARG A 30 5.13 -5.68 8.84
C ARG A 30 3.94 -5.89 7.90
N ILE A 31 3.83 -7.06 7.26
CA ILE A 31 2.70 -7.40 6.39
C ILE A 31 1.41 -7.52 7.22
N CYS A 32 1.41 -8.32 8.28
CA CYS A 32 0.25 -8.51 9.16
C CYS A 32 -0.20 -7.20 9.80
N ARG A 33 0.73 -6.36 10.29
CA ARG A 33 0.40 -5.04 10.83
C ARG A 33 -0.25 -4.12 9.80
N THR A 34 0.29 -4.08 8.59
CA THR A 34 -0.26 -3.26 7.52
C THR A 34 -1.62 -3.78 7.06
N MET A 35 -1.80 -5.10 7.01
CA MET A 35 -3.07 -5.76 6.68
C MET A 35 -4.15 -5.46 7.74
N LEU A 36 -3.80 -5.52 9.02
CA LEU A 36 -4.69 -5.15 10.11
C LEU A 36 -5.06 -3.67 10.06
N LYS A 37 -4.06 -2.79 9.87
CA LYS A 37 -4.25 -1.34 9.84
C LYS A 37 -5.07 -0.85 8.64
N CYS A 38 -4.76 -1.35 7.45
CA CYS A 38 -5.35 -0.86 6.19
C CYS A 38 -6.62 -1.60 5.80
N HIS A 39 -6.77 -2.86 6.22
CA HIS A 39 -7.84 -3.73 5.74
C HIS A 39 -8.60 -4.44 6.88
N GLY A 40 -8.20 -4.27 8.14
CA GLY A 40 -8.86 -4.91 9.29
C GLY A 40 -8.72 -6.43 9.30
N VAL A 41 -7.72 -6.99 8.59
CA VAL A 41 -7.52 -8.44 8.50
C VAL A 41 -6.64 -8.91 9.65
N GLU A 42 -7.08 -9.96 10.34
CA GLU A 42 -6.34 -10.53 11.46
C GLU A 42 -5.03 -11.20 10.98
N GLU A 43 -4.07 -11.28 11.90
CA GLU A 43 -2.75 -11.85 11.66
C GLU A 43 -2.84 -13.29 11.17
N LYS A 44 -3.72 -14.10 11.77
CA LYS A 44 -3.92 -15.50 11.40
C LYS A 44 -4.37 -15.69 9.95
N ASP A 45 -5.37 -14.92 9.53
CA ASP A 45 -5.90 -14.99 8.16
C ASP A 45 -4.84 -14.51 7.15
N THR A 46 -4.09 -13.46 7.50
CA THR A 46 -2.99 -12.96 6.68
C THR A 46 -1.88 -13.99 6.53
N GLU A 47 -1.51 -14.68 7.61
CA GLU A 47 -0.50 -15.73 7.63
C GLU A 47 -0.89 -16.92 6.74
N ASP A 48 -2.11 -17.41 6.88
CA ASP A 48 -2.59 -18.58 6.14
C ASP A 48 -2.66 -18.28 4.63
N ASP A 49 -3.17 -17.11 4.25
CA ASP A 49 -3.19 -16.69 2.85
C ASP A 49 -1.78 -16.41 2.30
N LEU A 50 -0.89 -15.76 3.07
CA LEU A 50 0.50 -15.54 2.66
C LEU A 50 1.24 -16.87 2.46
N ARG A 51 0.98 -17.86 3.33
CA ARG A 51 1.51 -19.22 3.19
C ARG A 51 1.00 -19.90 1.92
N ALA A 52 -0.29 -19.79 1.63
CA ALA A 52 -0.87 -20.31 0.39
C ALA A 52 -0.27 -19.63 -0.85
N LEU A 53 -0.02 -18.32 -0.83
CA LEU A 53 0.65 -17.61 -1.91
C LEU A 53 2.10 -18.04 -2.13
N VAL A 54 2.82 -18.38 -1.05
CA VAL A 54 4.17 -18.93 -1.14
C VAL A 54 4.14 -20.33 -1.75
N GLN A 55 3.19 -21.18 -1.33
CA GLN A 55 3.00 -22.53 -1.91
C GLN A 55 2.62 -22.47 -3.40
N ALA A 56 1.77 -21.53 -3.78
CA ALA A 56 1.38 -21.28 -5.16
C ALA A 56 2.49 -20.64 -6.01
N GLY A 57 3.63 -20.29 -5.42
CA GLY A 57 4.74 -19.63 -6.11
C GLY A 57 4.43 -18.19 -6.54
N ILE A 58 3.33 -17.59 -6.06
CA ILE A 58 2.94 -16.19 -6.35
C ILE A 58 3.78 -15.22 -5.51
N VAL A 59 4.15 -15.62 -4.28
CA VAL A 59 5.06 -14.87 -3.41
C VAL A 59 6.30 -15.71 -3.11
N THR A 60 7.48 -15.14 -3.31
CA THR A 60 8.75 -15.77 -2.96
C THR A 60 9.14 -15.38 -1.55
N ARG A 61 9.31 -16.37 -0.68
CA ARG A 61 9.95 -16.22 0.63
C ARG A 61 11.47 -16.29 0.46
N ARG A 62 12.19 -15.24 0.82
CA ARG A 62 13.67 -15.21 0.86
C ARG A 62 14.17 -14.99 2.27
N SER A 63 15.11 -15.83 2.70
CA SER A 63 15.87 -15.62 3.94
C SER A 63 17.25 -15.04 3.63
N PHE A 64 17.66 -14.01 4.35
CA PHE A 64 19.01 -13.45 4.31
C PHE A 64 19.46 -13.09 5.72
N LYS A 65 20.64 -13.58 6.14
CA LYS A 65 21.23 -13.33 7.47
C LYS A 65 20.23 -13.52 8.63
N GLY A 66 19.49 -14.63 8.63
CA GLY A 66 18.49 -14.95 9.67
C GLY A 66 17.14 -14.25 9.54
N ALA A 67 17.02 -13.31 8.60
CA ALA A 67 15.82 -12.49 8.44
C ALA A 67 15.03 -12.92 7.20
N ILE A 68 13.70 -13.07 7.32
CA ILE A 68 12.80 -13.47 6.22
C ILE A 68 12.16 -12.26 5.55
N SER A 69 12.10 -12.24 4.23
CA SER A 69 11.39 -11.24 3.43
C SER A 69 10.52 -11.92 2.37
N TYR A 70 9.38 -11.32 2.09
CA TYR A 70 8.44 -11.77 1.06
C TYR A 70 8.55 -10.85 -0.14
N ARG A 71 8.54 -11.43 -1.33
CA ARG A 71 8.58 -10.69 -2.59
C ARG A 71 7.51 -11.24 -3.50
N ASN A 72 6.84 -10.38 -4.24
CA ASN A 72 6.02 -10.85 -5.34
C ASN A 72 6.92 -11.60 -6.35
N SER A 73 6.59 -12.88 -6.62
CA SER A 73 7.36 -13.76 -7.52
C SER A 73 7.21 -13.33 -8.97
N ALA A 74 6.04 -12.79 -9.32
CA ALA A 74 5.96 -11.85 -10.41
C ALA A 74 6.72 -10.61 -9.92
N GLY A 75 8.01 -10.52 -10.24
CA GLY A 75 8.85 -9.41 -9.80
C GLY A 75 8.19 -8.07 -10.09
N TRP A 76 8.83 -6.99 -9.63
CA TRP A 76 8.54 -5.62 -10.04
C TRP A 76 8.38 -5.41 -11.57
N ASN A 77 8.69 -6.43 -12.38
CA ASN A 77 8.52 -6.50 -13.83
C ASN A 77 7.22 -7.17 -14.30
N ARG A 78 6.20 -7.36 -13.44
CA ARG A 78 4.81 -7.41 -13.90
C ARG A 78 4.07 -6.12 -13.54
N THR A 79 4.58 -4.98 -14.00
CA THR A 79 3.75 -4.34 -15.01
C THR A 79 3.56 -5.42 -16.08
N HIS A 80 2.41 -6.10 -16.13
CA HIS A 80 2.06 -6.85 -17.33
C HIS A 80 2.36 -5.91 -18.48
N GLY A 81 3.34 -6.25 -19.31
CA GLY A 81 4.33 -5.32 -19.84
C GLY A 81 3.81 -4.08 -20.57
N ALA A 82 4.68 -3.52 -21.38
CA ALA A 82 4.28 -2.69 -22.50
C ALA A 82 3.40 -3.44 -23.53
N GLY A 83 2.38 -4.19 -23.10
CA GLY A 83 1.21 -4.47 -23.93
C GLY A 83 0.59 -3.12 -24.26
N LYS A 84 0.37 -2.85 -25.54
CA LYS A 84 -0.24 -1.59 -25.98
C LYS A 84 -1.57 -1.42 -25.23
N VAL A 85 -1.62 -0.49 -24.28
CA VAL A 85 -2.86 -0.09 -23.63
C VAL A 85 -3.81 0.36 -24.73
N SER A 86 -4.93 -0.33 -24.84
CA SER A 86 -5.96 -0.01 -25.81
C SER A 86 -6.37 1.45 -25.62
N ARG A 87 -6.83 2.11 -26.68
CA ARG A 87 -7.29 3.51 -26.56
C ARG A 87 -8.38 3.64 -25.50
N ALA A 88 -9.27 2.65 -25.41
CA ALA A 88 -10.30 2.55 -24.38
C ALA A 88 -9.70 2.36 -22.98
N GLY A 89 -8.66 1.53 -22.82
CA GLY A 89 -7.97 1.37 -21.53
C GLY A 89 -7.33 2.65 -21.02
N ARG A 90 -6.79 3.49 -21.93
CA ARG A 90 -6.29 4.83 -21.57
C ARG A 90 -7.41 5.73 -21.06
N TRP A 91 -8.54 5.75 -21.75
CA TRP A 91 -9.71 6.53 -21.32
C TRP A 91 -10.29 6.03 -20.00
N VAL A 92 -10.33 4.72 -19.78
CA VAL A 92 -10.73 4.11 -18.49
C VAL A 92 -9.80 4.56 -17.38
N SER A 93 -8.49 4.50 -17.60
CA SER A 93 -7.50 4.92 -16.61
C SER A 93 -7.63 6.41 -16.28
N GLU A 94 -7.84 7.25 -17.29
CA GLU A 94 -8.07 8.69 -17.13
C GLU A 94 -9.38 8.99 -16.37
N ALA A 95 -10.47 8.29 -16.71
CA ALA A 95 -11.75 8.43 -16.05
C ALA A 95 -11.67 8.04 -14.57
N ILE A 96 -11.05 6.90 -14.26
CA ILE A 96 -10.86 6.45 -12.87
C ILE A 96 -10.03 7.48 -12.10
N ARG A 97 -8.94 7.99 -12.68
CA ARG A 97 -8.11 9.03 -12.03
C ARG A 97 -8.89 10.32 -11.74
N ALA A 98 -9.82 10.69 -12.62
CA ALA A 98 -10.65 11.88 -12.44
C ALA A 98 -11.83 11.69 -11.47
N LEU A 99 -12.32 10.45 -11.34
CA LEU A 99 -13.54 10.12 -10.59
C LEU A 99 -13.25 9.54 -9.20
N ASP A 100 -12.07 8.97 -8.96
CA ASP A 100 -11.70 8.34 -7.69
C ASP A 100 -11.57 9.38 -6.56
N ARG A 101 -12.59 9.45 -5.70
CA ARG A 101 -12.61 10.29 -4.48
C ARG A 101 -12.27 9.53 -3.20
N GLY A 102 -11.54 8.41 -3.30
CA GLY A 102 -11.20 7.57 -2.14
C GLY A 102 -11.98 6.26 -2.06
N PHE A 103 -13.06 6.10 -2.83
CA PHE A 103 -13.88 4.89 -2.87
C PHE A 103 -13.86 4.18 -4.24
N GLY A 104 -13.17 4.76 -5.23
CA GLY A 104 -13.18 4.32 -6.61
C GLY A 104 -14.32 4.87 -7.45
N ALA A 105 -14.32 4.47 -8.72
CA ALA A 105 -15.24 4.96 -9.75
C ALA A 105 -16.15 3.82 -10.23
N SER A 106 -17.46 4.08 -10.36
CA SER A 106 -18.39 3.09 -10.87
C SER A 106 -18.24 2.91 -12.38
N LEU A 107 -18.63 1.75 -12.92
CA LEU A 107 -18.63 1.54 -14.38
C LEU A 107 -19.53 2.56 -15.09
N GLN A 108 -20.64 2.95 -14.46
CA GLN A 108 -21.59 3.91 -15.02
C GLN A 108 -20.98 5.31 -15.11
N ASP A 109 -20.24 5.74 -14.09
CA ASP A 109 -19.55 7.03 -14.09
C ASP A 109 -18.39 7.04 -15.10
N ILE A 110 -17.66 5.93 -15.21
CA ILE A 110 -16.61 5.75 -16.22
C ILE A 110 -17.21 5.85 -17.63
N GLU A 111 -18.32 5.14 -17.89
CA GLU A 111 -19.02 5.21 -19.17
C GLU A 111 -19.51 6.64 -19.49
N HIS A 112 -20.07 7.33 -18.51
CA HIS A 112 -20.58 8.69 -18.67
C HIS A 112 -19.44 9.68 -18.95
N TYR A 113 -18.36 9.63 -18.16
CA TYR A 113 -17.19 10.49 -18.31
C TYR A 113 -16.54 10.34 -19.69
N ILE A 114 -16.32 9.10 -20.14
CA ILE A 114 -15.70 8.82 -21.43
C ILE A 114 -16.62 9.27 -22.57
N SER A 115 -17.93 9.02 -22.47
CA SER A 115 -18.89 9.44 -23.50
C SER A 115 -18.98 10.96 -23.61
N ALA A 116 -18.92 11.69 -22.48
CA ALA A 116 -18.94 13.15 -22.45
C ALA A 116 -17.66 13.75 -23.05
N LYS A 117 -16.48 13.17 -22.78
CA LYS A 117 -15.20 13.64 -23.34
C LYS A 117 -14.97 13.24 -24.80
N HIS A 118 -15.61 12.17 -25.27
CA HIS A 118 -15.43 11.63 -26.62
C HIS A 118 -16.76 11.47 -27.37
N PRO A 119 -17.53 12.57 -27.55
CA PRO A 119 -18.89 12.51 -28.12
C PRO A 119 -18.93 12.02 -29.57
N TYR A 120 -17.82 12.11 -30.29
CA TYR A 120 -17.70 11.69 -31.69
C TYR A 120 -17.41 10.18 -31.86
N TYR A 121 -17.25 9.42 -30.78
CA TYR A 121 -16.95 7.99 -30.83
C TYR A 121 -18.21 7.14 -30.57
N ASN A 122 -18.52 6.26 -31.52
CA ASN A 122 -19.63 5.31 -31.40
C ASN A 122 -19.20 4.01 -30.72
N ASN A 123 -20.17 3.26 -30.19
CA ASN A 123 -19.97 1.95 -29.58
C ASN A 123 -18.95 1.96 -28.41
N LEU A 124 -18.91 3.05 -27.64
CA LEU A 124 -17.99 3.19 -26.50
C LEU A 124 -18.29 2.19 -25.39
N LYS A 125 -19.56 1.99 -25.01
CA LYS A 125 -19.97 1.10 -23.91
C LYS A 125 -19.36 -0.32 -23.97
N PRO A 126 -19.52 -1.11 -25.05
CA PRO A 126 -18.90 -2.44 -25.12
C PRO A 126 -17.37 -2.39 -25.10
N ARG A 127 -16.75 -1.35 -25.69
CA ARG A 127 -15.29 -1.18 -25.70
C ARG A 127 -14.73 -0.84 -24.32
N ILE A 128 -15.45 -0.04 -23.55
CA ILE A 128 -15.11 0.30 -22.17
C ILE A 128 -15.21 -0.95 -21.30
N LYS A 129 -16.27 -1.74 -21.43
CA LYS A 129 -16.42 -3.01 -20.68
C LYS A 129 -15.29 -4.00 -20.95
N ILE A 130 -14.93 -4.17 -22.22
CA ILE A 130 -13.78 -5.01 -22.61
C ILE A 130 -12.49 -4.44 -22.00
N ALA A 131 -12.25 -3.14 -22.13
CA ALA A 131 -11.06 -2.51 -21.57
C ALA A 131 -10.98 -2.63 -20.05
N VAL A 132 -12.09 -2.46 -19.32
CA VAL A 132 -12.14 -2.65 -17.86
C VAL A 132 -11.79 -4.09 -17.50
N ARG A 133 -12.38 -5.08 -18.17
CA ARG A 133 -12.08 -6.50 -17.93
C ARG A 133 -10.62 -6.81 -18.22
N ASP A 134 -10.12 -6.39 -19.37
CA ASP A 134 -8.73 -6.62 -19.77
C ASP A 134 -7.79 -5.91 -18.79
N ASP A 135 -8.09 -4.68 -18.37
CA ASP A 135 -7.28 -3.92 -17.42
C ASP A 135 -7.29 -4.57 -16.01
N ILE A 136 -8.36 -5.25 -15.61
CA ILE A 136 -8.38 -6.08 -14.38
C ILE A 136 -7.52 -7.32 -14.54
N GLU A 137 -7.68 -8.05 -15.64
CA GLU A 137 -6.93 -9.27 -15.92
C GLU A 137 -5.41 -8.99 -15.96
N HIS A 138 -5.02 -7.85 -16.51
CA HIS A 138 -3.63 -7.39 -16.58
C HIS A 138 -3.18 -6.65 -15.31
N GLY A 139 -4.03 -6.50 -14.30
CA GLY A 139 -3.69 -5.89 -13.01
C GLY A 139 -3.41 -4.38 -13.07
N ARG A 140 -3.96 -3.67 -14.05
CA ARG A 140 -3.85 -2.19 -14.19
C ARG A 140 -4.89 -1.46 -13.33
N ILE A 141 -6.06 -2.07 -13.16
CA ILE A 141 -7.15 -1.58 -12.30
C ILE A 141 -7.69 -2.71 -11.42
N TRP A 142 -8.33 -2.38 -10.31
CA TRP A 142 -8.91 -3.37 -9.39
C TRP A 142 -10.35 -3.02 -9.00
N LEU A 143 -11.09 -3.97 -8.41
CA LEU A 143 -12.35 -3.69 -7.71
C LEU A 143 -12.10 -3.39 -6.22
N ALA A 144 -12.49 -2.19 -5.79
CA ALA A 144 -12.39 -1.74 -4.40
C ALA A 144 -13.64 -2.08 -3.56
N GLY A 145 -14.74 -2.46 -4.20
CA GLY A 145 -16.04 -2.80 -3.60
C GLY A 145 -17.04 -3.21 -4.70
N GLU A 146 -18.32 -3.38 -4.38
CA GLU A 146 -19.37 -3.75 -5.35
C GLU A 146 -19.41 -2.77 -6.54
N GLY A 147 -18.79 -3.16 -7.66
CA GLY A 147 -18.80 -2.38 -8.91
C GLY A 147 -17.93 -1.12 -8.92
N MET A 148 -17.04 -0.93 -7.94
CA MET A 148 -16.17 0.25 -7.83
C MET A 148 -14.74 -0.06 -8.27
N TYR A 149 -14.24 0.64 -9.29
CA TYR A 149 -12.92 0.41 -9.89
C TYR A 149 -11.89 1.47 -9.48
N ARG A 150 -10.63 1.07 -9.23
CA ARG A 150 -9.52 1.99 -8.93
C ARG A 150 -8.26 1.62 -9.71
N LEU A 151 -7.41 2.60 -9.96
CA LEU A 151 -6.07 2.33 -10.51
C LEU A 151 -5.19 1.70 -9.43
N LEU A 152 -4.34 0.76 -9.85
CA LEU A 152 -3.24 0.29 -9.01
C LEU A 152 -2.31 1.47 -8.63
N GLU A 153 -2.10 2.41 -9.55
CA GLU A 153 -1.33 3.65 -9.35
C GLU A 153 -1.99 4.62 -8.34
N SER A 154 -3.30 4.54 -8.08
CA SER A 154 -3.98 5.37 -7.06
C SER A 154 -3.77 4.86 -5.63
N ALA A 155 -3.00 3.77 -5.44
CA ALA A 155 -2.38 3.46 -4.14
C ALA A 155 -1.15 4.33 -3.85
N GLU A 156 -0.65 5.06 -4.86
CA GLU A 156 0.54 5.90 -4.75
C GLU A 156 0.23 7.39 -4.61
N SER A 157 -1.01 7.81 -4.31
CA SER A 157 -1.21 9.20 -3.90
C SER A 157 -0.68 9.39 -2.46
N PRO A 158 0.30 10.27 -2.21
CA PRO A 158 0.71 10.67 -0.86
C PRO A 158 -0.45 11.28 -0.05
N GLU A 159 -1.57 11.56 -0.72
CA GLU A 159 -2.76 12.24 -0.23
C GLU A 159 -3.98 11.30 -0.13
N ARG A 160 -3.79 9.98 0.01
CA ARG A 160 -4.89 9.17 0.57
C ARG A 160 -5.15 9.70 1.98
N GLU A 161 -6.13 10.60 2.10
CA GLU A 161 -6.87 10.81 3.33
C GLU A 161 -7.51 9.46 3.68
N ILE A 162 -6.79 8.73 4.52
CA ILE A 162 -7.37 7.69 5.38
C ILE A 162 -8.51 8.40 6.10
N CYS A 163 -9.71 7.82 6.02
CA CYS A 163 -10.88 8.24 6.80
C CYS A 163 -10.41 8.66 8.21
N SER A 164 -10.80 9.86 8.62
CA SER A 164 -10.30 10.61 9.78
C SER A 164 -10.49 9.88 11.12
N THR A 165 -9.79 8.78 11.31
CA THR A 165 -9.47 8.22 12.61
C THR A 165 -8.11 8.80 12.99
N GLU A 166 -8.02 9.32 14.21
CA GLU A 166 -6.80 9.88 14.77
C GLU A 166 -5.55 9.05 14.42
N PRO A 167 -4.40 9.69 14.19
CA PRO A 167 -3.18 8.97 13.87
C PRO A 167 -2.89 7.91 14.95
N ILE A 168 -2.61 6.69 14.51
CA ILE A 168 -2.23 5.57 15.38
C ILE A 168 -0.74 5.26 15.27
N CYS A 169 -0.16 4.79 16.36
CA CYS A 169 1.19 4.27 16.44
C CYS A 169 1.37 2.99 15.62
N ASP A 170 2.43 2.89 14.80
CA ASP A 170 2.76 1.70 14.02
C ASP A 170 3.34 0.54 14.87
N PHE A 171 3.58 0.76 16.17
CA PHE A 171 4.18 -0.21 17.09
C PHE A 171 3.21 -0.80 18.10
N CYS A 172 2.22 -0.02 18.54
CA CYS A 172 1.19 -0.48 19.48
C CYS A 172 -0.24 -0.38 18.94
N LEU A 173 -0.43 0.22 17.75
CA LEU A 173 -1.72 0.42 17.09
C LEU A 173 -2.72 1.29 17.87
N GLN A 174 -2.27 1.98 18.91
CA GLN A 174 -3.08 2.92 19.70
C GLN A 174 -2.88 4.37 19.23
N THR A 175 -3.84 5.24 19.54
CA THR A 175 -3.79 6.68 19.22
C THR A 175 -2.84 7.42 20.16
N SER A 176 -2.78 8.75 20.07
CA SER A 176 -2.06 9.55 21.06
C SER A 176 -2.69 9.50 22.47
N GLU A 177 -3.94 9.03 22.58
CA GLU A 177 -4.65 8.97 23.87
C GLU A 177 -4.08 7.91 24.81
N CYS A 178 -3.50 6.84 24.28
CA CYS A 178 -2.86 5.81 25.08
C CYS A 178 -1.65 5.20 24.36
N ASN A 179 -0.54 5.10 25.07
CA ASN A 179 0.59 4.25 24.74
C ASN A 179 0.39 2.85 25.34
N ARG A 180 1.38 1.95 25.17
CA ARG A 180 1.31 0.57 25.72
C ARG A 180 1.07 0.49 27.23
N GLN A 181 1.34 1.58 27.97
CA GLN A 181 1.15 1.68 29.41
C GLN A 181 -0.21 2.30 29.79
N GLY A 182 -1.03 2.66 28.80
CA GLY A 182 -2.33 3.31 28.98
C GLY A 182 -2.25 4.81 29.20
N GLU A 183 -1.08 5.43 29.00
CA GLU A 183 -0.85 6.85 29.25
C GLU A 183 -0.90 7.67 27.97
N PHE A 184 -1.38 8.90 28.06
CA PHE A 184 -1.38 9.84 26.94
C PHE A 184 0.05 10.10 26.46
N GLU A 185 0.28 9.93 25.17
CA GLU A 185 1.58 10.19 24.57
C GLU A 185 1.43 10.60 23.10
N SER A 186 1.96 11.77 22.73
CA SER A 186 1.91 12.23 21.34
C SER A 186 2.79 11.38 20.42
N LEU A 187 2.33 11.22 19.17
CA LEU A 187 3.04 10.45 18.16
C LEU A 187 4.12 11.28 17.48
N LEU A 188 5.30 10.68 17.34
CA LEU A 188 6.36 11.13 16.45
C LEU A 188 6.03 10.70 15.03
N ILE A 189 6.18 11.58 14.04
CA ILE A 189 5.88 11.29 12.63
C ILE A 189 7.15 11.45 11.80
N CYS A 190 7.57 10.40 11.11
CA CYS A 190 8.80 10.40 10.33
C CYS A 190 8.64 11.30 9.12
N ARG A 191 9.57 12.24 8.94
CA ARG A 191 9.55 13.19 7.82
C ARG A 191 9.64 12.53 6.44
N ASP A 192 10.29 11.37 6.32
CA ASP A 192 10.58 10.75 5.02
C ASP A 192 9.57 9.65 4.63
N CYS A 193 9.00 8.94 5.60
CA CYS A 193 8.10 7.81 5.33
C CYS A 193 6.73 7.89 6.01
N GLY A 194 6.49 8.90 6.86
CA GLY A 194 5.21 9.10 7.54
C GLY A 194 4.87 8.09 8.64
N ASN A 195 5.81 7.19 8.98
CA ASN A 195 5.68 6.27 10.12
C ASN A 195 5.41 7.05 11.41
N LYS A 196 4.50 6.53 12.23
CA LYS A 196 4.04 7.15 13.46
C LYS A 196 4.42 6.27 14.63
N ALA A 197 5.04 6.84 15.65
CA ALA A 197 5.51 6.07 16.79
C ALA A 197 5.33 6.85 18.09
N HIS A 198 4.92 6.19 19.17
CA HIS A 198 5.15 6.72 20.51
C HIS A 198 6.65 6.66 20.79
N ALA A 199 7.18 7.63 21.52
CA ALA A 199 8.58 7.63 21.91
C ALA A 199 8.88 6.44 22.86
N SER A 200 7.94 6.11 23.74
CA SER A 200 7.99 4.92 24.60
C SER A 200 8.01 3.61 23.80
N CYS A 201 7.25 3.53 22.70
CA CYS A 201 7.25 2.36 21.81
C CYS A 201 8.57 2.20 21.04
N MET A 202 9.30 3.29 20.84
CA MET A 202 10.67 3.31 20.30
C MET A 202 11.75 3.17 21.37
N ASN A 203 11.35 3.04 22.65
CA ASN A 203 12.24 2.98 23.80
C ASN A 203 13.18 4.21 23.90
N TYR A 204 12.69 5.38 23.54
CA TYR A 204 13.42 6.65 23.67
C TYR A 204 13.35 7.17 25.11
N SER A 205 14.44 7.78 25.58
CA SER A 205 14.45 8.49 26.86
C SER A 205 13.66 9.80 26.80
N ALA A 206 13.24 10.32 27.95
CA ALA A 206 12.55 11.62 28.03
C ALA A 206 13.40 12.76 27.44
N ASP A 207 14.69 12.77 27.73
CA ASP A 207 15.63 13.78 27.19
C ASP A 207 15.74 13.73 25.67
N LEU A 208 15.83 12.52 25.10
CA LEU A 208 15.86 12.33 23.65
C LEU A 208 14.55 12.76 23.01
N THR A 209 13.43 12.40 23.64
CA THR A 209 12.09 12.74 23.18
C THR A 209 11.85 14.25 23.17
N SER A 210 12.32 14.97 24.20
CA SER A 210 12.25 16.43 24.24
C SER A 210 12.99 17.03 23.05
N ARG A 211 14.24 16.63 22.81
CA ARG A 211 15.04 17.13 21.68
C ARG A 211 14.40 16.85 20.32
N ILE A 212 13.81 15.67 20.17
CA ILE A 212 13.07 15.29 18.96
C ILE A 212 11.84 16.17 18.75
N ARG A 213 11.12 16.49 19.83
CA ARG A 213 9.91 17.34 19.78
C ARG A 213 10.25 18.80 19.54
N ASP A 214 11.36 19.29 20.10
CA ASP A 214 11.85 20.66 19.87
C ASP A 214 12.22 20.89 18.40
N ASP A 215 12.66 19.84 17.71
CA ASP A 215 12.93 19.82 16.27
C ASP A 215 12.05 18.80 15.53
N ALA A 216 10.72 18.93 15.73
CA ALA A 216 9.73 17.98 15.21
C ALA A 216 9.80 17.76 13.68
N GLY A 217 10.39 18.69 12.93
CA GLY A 217 10.57 18.61 11.48
C GLY A 217 11.76 17.76 11.02
N SER A 218 12.68 17.38 11.92
CA SER A 218 13.90 16.64 11.56
C SER A 218 13.87 15.15 11.91
N TRP A 219 12.85 14.69 12.64
CA TRP A 219 12.81 13.30 13.09
C TRP A 219 12.67 12.29 11.95
N GLN A 220 13.61 11.34 11.91
CA GLN A 220 13.59 10.18 11.02
C GLN A 220 13.41 8.91 11.85
N CYS A 221 12.58 7.98 11.36
CA CYS A 221 12.47 6.66 11.98
C CYS A 221 13.76 5.84 11.79
N ILE A 222 13.89 4.73 12.53
CA ILE A 222 15.09 3.88 12.47
C ILE A 222 15.39 3.36 11.05
N ASP A 223 14.37 3.16 10.22
CA ASP A 223 14.52 2.70 8.84
C ASP A 223 14.90 3.82 7.86
N CYS A 224 14.61 5.09 8.18
CA CYS A 224 14.88 6.24 7.32
C CYS A 224 16.06 7.09 7.78
N LYS A 225 16.57 6.86 9.00
CA LYS A 225 17.65 7.64 9.58
C LYS A 225 18.87 7.59 8.67
N THR A 226 19.27 8.74 8.17
CA THR A 226 20.46 8.87 7.32
C THR A 226 21.67 9.26 8.17
N CYS A 227 22.85 8.82 7.75
CA CYS A 227 24.10 9.26 8.36
C CYS A 227 24.30 10.76 8.11
N VAL A 228 24.56 11.55 9.15
CA VAL A 228 24.79 13.00 9.03
C VAL A 228 26.05 13.38 8.23
N ILE A 229 26.93 12.41 7.96
CA ILE A 229 28.17 12.62 7.21
C ILE A 229 28.00 12.29 5.72
N CYS A 230 27.41 11.13 5.40
CA CYS A 230 27.27 10.67 4.01
C CYS A 230 25.84 10.74 3.45
N ASN A 231 24.86 11.16 4.28
CA ASN A 231 23.43 11.22 3.99
C ASN A 231 22.82 9.93 3.42
N ASP A 232 23.49 8.80 3.65
CA ASP A 232 23.04 7.48 3.26
C ASP A 232 22.31 6.81 4.43
N SER A 233 21.18 6.15 4.14
CA SER A 233 20.43 5.32 5.10
C SER A 233 21.07 3.95 5.32
N GLY A 234 22.17 3.65 4.62
CA GLY A 234 22.97 2.45 4.82
C GLY A 234 22.23 1.17 4.43
N ASP A 235 22.26 0.81 3.15
CA ASP A 235 22.01 -0.58 2.78
C ASP A 235 23.20 -1.42 3.28
N PRO A 236 22.98 -2.56 3.97
CA PRO A 236 24.05 -3.46 4.36
C PRO A 236 24.56 -4.24 3.14
N VAL A 237 25.26 -3.55 2.23
CA VAL A 237 26.06 -4.16 1.17
C VAL A 237 27.49 -3.66 1.30
N SER A 238 28.24 -4.36 2.15
CA SER A 238 29.68 -4.58 2.02
C SER A 238 29.99 -5.88 2.75
#